data_AF-A0AB38R6R7-F1
#
_entry.id   AF-A0AB38R6R7-F1
#
_cell.length_a   1.000
_cell.length_b   1.000
_cell.length_c   1.000
_cell.angle_alpha   90.00
_cell.angle_beta   90.00
_cell.angle_gamma   90.00
#
_symmetry.space_group_name_H-M   'P 1'
#
loop_
_entity.id
_entity.type
_entity.pdbx_description
1 polymer ?
#
loop_
_entity_poly.entity_id
_entity_poly.type
_entity_poly.pdbx_seq_one_letter_code
_entity_poly.pdbx_strand_id
1 'polypeptide(L)'
;MTQENEHDIESMKEALSKANNEAASFRHQLNEAKAELEQAHSSANEYKSSYVDAKITAKLAESGVSNVKVAKLLDRSKIDIDESGDLVGFDDQLEQVKTDFAELFQVQKVPSIDAAEKPVAKRNLSSAEKLIQNTR
;
A
#
# COMPACT_ATOMS: atom_id res chain seq x y z
N MET A 1 58.75 -45.39 1.09
CA MET A 1 57.29 -45.57 0.90
C MET A 1 56.44 -44.88 1.97
N THR A 2 56.96 -44.46 3.14
CA THR A 2 56.17 -43.81 4.20
C THR A 2 56.05 -42.29 4.07
N GLN A 3 57.09 -41.58 3.62
CA GLN A 3 57.06 -40.11 3.49
C GLN A 3 56.13 -39.59 2.38
N GLU A 4 56.02 -40.33 1.28
CA GLU A 4 55.17 -39.96 0.13
C GLU A 4 53.69 -39.99 0.51
N ASN A 5 53.27 -41.05 1.22
CA ASN A 5 51.91 -41.18 1.76
C ASN A 5 51.58 -40.09 2.81
N GLU A 6 52.55 -39.64 3.60
CA GLU A 6 52.35 -38.61 4.62
C GLU A 6 52.17 -37.22 3.99
N HIS A 7 52.92 -36.93 2.93
CA HIS A 7 52.76 -35.70 2.15
C HIS A 7 51.41 -35.63 1.42
N ASP A 8 50.97 -36.75 0.84
CA ASP A 8 49.67 -36.84 0.16
C ASP A 8 48.50 -36.62 1.15
N ILE A 9 48.58 -37.19 2.35
CA ILE A 9 47.58 -37.00 3.40
C ILE A 9 47.50 -35.53 3.84
N GLU A 10 48.64 -34.86 3.99
CA GLU A 10 48.65 -33.46 4.41
C GLU A 10 48.10 -32.54 3.32
N SER A 11 48.46 -32.77 2.05
CA SER A 11 47.89 -32.03 0.92
C SER A 11 46.37 -32.21 0.81
N MET A 12 45.86 -33.41 1.10
CA MET A 12 44.44 -33.71 1.09
C MET A 12 43.70 -33.01 2.23
N LYS A 13 44.29 -32.91 3.43
CA LYS A 13 43.71 -32.16 4.55
C LYS A 13 43.66 -30.67 4.25
N GLU A 14 44.71 -30.10 3.66
CA GLU A 14 44.73 -28.69 3.26
C GLU A 14 43.67 -28.40 2.21
N ALA A 15 43.54 -29.27 1.19
CA ALA A 15 42.49 -29.16 0.18
C ALA A 15 41.08 -29.25 0.80
N LEU A 16 40.87 -30.18 1.74
CA LEU A 16 39.59 -30.33 2.44
C LEU A 16 39.27 -29.12 3.32
N SER A 17 40.26 -28.59 4.04
CA SER A 17 40.12 -27.38 4.85
C SER A 17 39.75 -26.17 4.01
N LYS A 18 40.45 -25.97 2.88
CA LYS A 18 40.17 -24.91 1.92
C LYS A 18 38.75 -25.04 1.34
N ALA A 19 38.38 -26.23 0.87
CA ALA A 19 37.04 -26.50 0.34
C ALA A 19 35.95 -26.25 1.39
N ASN A 20 36.18 -26.61 2.66
CA ASN A 20 35.24 -26.34 3.75
C ASN A 20 35.06 -24.84 4.02
N ASN A 21 36.16 -24.07 3.99
CA ASN A 21 36.12 -22.62 4.18
C ASN A 21 35.44 -21.89 3.01
N GLU A 22 35.70 -22.33 1.78
CA GLU A 22 35.02 -21.83 0.58
C GLU A 22 33.52 -22.17 0.64
N ALA A 23 33.16 -23.42 0.99
CA ALA A 23 31.77 -23.81 1.14
C ALA A 23 31.06 -23.01 2.26
N ALA A 24 31.74 -22.69 3.36
CA ALA A 24 31.21 -21.82 4.40
C ALA A 24 30.95 -20.40 3.88
N SER A 25 31.91 -19.85 3.14
CA SER A 25 31.79 -18.53 2.50
C SER A 25 30.65 -18.47 1.49
N PHE A 26 30.51 -19.49 0.64
CA PHE A 26 29.41 -19.56 -0.32
C PHE A 26 28.05 -19.72 0.35
N ARG A 27 27.95 -20.49 1.43
CA ARG A 27 26.70 -20.57 2.22
C ARG A 27 26.32 -19.22 2.80
N HIS A 28 27.29 -18.43 3.25
CA HIS A 28 27.04 -17.10 3.77
C HIS A 28 26.55 -16.15 2.66
N GLN A 29 27.27 -16.07 1.55
CA GLN A 29 26.89 -15.25 0.39
C GLN A 29 25.52 -15.62 -0.17
N LEU A 30 25.19 -16.92 -0.22
CA LEU A 30 23.89 -17.37 -0.71
C LEU A 30 22.75 -16.97 0.23
N ASN A 31 22.98 -17.00 1.54
CA ASN A 31 21.98 -16.56 2.51
C ASN A 31 21.79 -15.04 2.48
N GLU A 32 22.88 -14.28 2.32
CA GLU A 32 22.85 -12.82 2.17
C GLU A 32 22.10 -12.42 0.89
N ALA A 33 22.47 -12.99 -0.26
CA ALA A 33 21.79 -12.72 -1.53
C ALA A 33 20.29 -13.09 -1.50
N LYS A 34 19.91 -14.16 -0.79
CA LYS A 34 18.50 -14.50 -0.57
C LYS A 34 17.78 -13.47 0.28
N ALA A 35 18.41 -12.98 1.35
CA ALA A 35 17.83 -11.95 2.19
C ALA A 35 17.65 -10.63 1.43
N GLU A 36 18.64 -10.22 0.63
CA GLU A 36 18.55 -9.05 -0.24
C GLU A 36 17.45 -9.19 -1.29
N LEU A 37 17.31 -10.36 -1.92
CA LEU A 37 16.27 -10.62 -2.90
C LEU A 37 14.87 -10.52 -2.27
N GLU A 38 14.68 -11.13 -1.10
CA GLU A 38 13.40 -11.06 -0.37
C GLU A 38 13.07 -9.61 0.02
N GLN A 39 14.06 -8.87 0.51
CA GLN A 39 13.89 -7.46 0.86
C GLN A 39 13.54 -6.62 -0.38
N ALA A 40 14.25 -6.82 -1.49
CA ALA A 40 13.99 -6.12 -2.75
C ALA A 40 12.58 -6.43 -3.28
N HIS A 41 12.14 -7.69 -3.21
CA HIS A 41 10.78 -8.09 -3.58
C HIS A 41 9.72 -7.43 -2.69
N SER A 42 9.93 -7.40 -1.37
CA SER A 42 9.02 -6.74 -0.44
C SER A 42 8.90 -5.25 -0.74
N SER A 43 10.03 -4.55 -0.88
CA SER A 43 10.03 -3.12 -1.21
C SER A 43 9.41 -2.84 -2.57
N ALA A 44 9.72 -3.64 -3.61
CA ALA A 44 9.11 -3.49 -4.92
C ALA A 44 7.59 -3.67 -4.88
N ASN A 45 7.10 -4.63 -4.09
CA ASN A 45 5.66 -4.87 -3.95
C ASN A 45 4.96 -3.72 -3.20
N GLU A 46 5.60 -3.15 -2.17
CA GLU A 46 5.10 -1.96 -1.47
C GLU A 46 5.02 -0.74 -2.41
N TYR A 47 6.07 -0.49 -3.20
CA TYR A 47 6.07 0.59 -4.20
C TYR A 47 5.02 0.36 -5.28
N LYS A 48 4.89 -0.87 -5.79
CA LYS A 48 3.86 -1.23 -6.76
C LYS A 48 2.47 -0.94 -6.20
N SER A 49 2.17 -1.44 -4.99
CA SER A 49 0.87 -1.21 -4.34
C SER A 49 0.57 0.28 -4.13
N SER A 50 1.56 1.06 -3.69
CA SER A 50 1.42 2.50 -3.51
C SER A 50 1.17 3.23 -4.84
N TYR A 51 1.86 2.82 -5.90
CA TYR A 51 1.68 3.37 -7.24
C TYR A 51 0.29 3.05 -7.81
N VAL A 52 -0.18 1.81 -7.66
CA VAL A 52 -1.56 1.42 -8.03
C VAL A 52 -2.57 2.31 -7.30
N ASP A 53 -2.43 2.48 -5.98
CA ASP A 53 -3.35 3.28 -5.18
C ASP A 53 -3.38 4.76 -5.61
N ALA A 54 -2.21 5.32 -5.91
CA ALA A 54 -2.09 6.69 -6.42
C ALA A 54 -2.74 6.84 -7.81
N LYS A 55 -2.49 5.90 -8.72
CA LYS A 55 -3.08 5.89 -10.07
C LYS A 55 -4.60 5.70 -10.04
N ILE A 56 -5.10 4.80 -9.19
CA ILE A 56 -6.54 4.60 -8.98
C ILE A 56 -7.18 5.91 -8.51
N THR A 57 -6.57 6.57 -7.53
CA THR A 57 -7.08 7.84 -7.00
C THR A 57 -7.10 8.93 -8.08
N ALA A 58 -6.04 9.03 -8.88
CA ALA A 58 -5.97 9.96 -10.00
C ALA A 58 -7.06 9.67 -11.05
N LYS A 59 -7.22 8.40 -11.45
CA LYS A 59 -8.24 7.98 -12.43
C LYS A 59 -9.68 8.18 -11.95
N LEU A 60 -9.94 7.96 -10.67
CA LEU A 60 -11.24 8.25 -10.05
C LEU A 60 -11.53 9.76 -10.07
N ALA A 61 -10.53 10.60 -9.77
CA ALA A 61 -10.67 12.04 -9.84
C ALA A 61 -10.91 12.53 -11.28
N GLU A 62 -10.18 11.99 -12.27
CA GLU A 62 -10.41 12.24 -13.71
C GLU A 62 -11.83 11.86 -14.14
N SER A 63 -12.36 10.77 -13.58
CA SER A 63 -13.72 10.27 -13.84
C SER A 63 -14.82 11.05 -13.12
N GLY A 64 -14.48 12.12 -12.39
CA GLY A 64 -15.43 12.95 -11.65
C GLY A 64 -15.97 12.32 -10.37
N VAL A 65 -15.35 11.22 -9.90
CA VAL A 65 -15.76 10.51 -8.68
C VAL A 65 -15.13 11.19 -7.48
N SER A 66 -15.90 12.01 -6.77
CA SER A 66 -15.45 12.71 -5.57
C SER A 66 -15.50 11.84 -4.30
N ASN A 67 -16.18 10.69 -4.36
CA ASN A 67 -16.40 9.85 -3.20
C ASN A 67 -15.23 8.89 -2.95
N VAL A 68 -14.45 9.19 -1.90
CA VAL A 68 -13.28 8.39 -1.47
C VAL A 68 -13.63 6.92 -1.18
N LYS A 69 -14.89 6.61 -0.90
CA LYS A 69 -15.31 5.22 -0.63
C LYS A 69 -15.26 4.33 -1.88
N VAL A 70 -15.37 4.90 -3.08
CA VAL A 70 -15.34 4.13 -4.34
C VAL A 70 -14.00 3.43 -4.52
N ALA A 71 -12.88 4.07 -4.15
CA ALA A 71 -11.56 3.45 -4.18
C ALA A 71 -11.43 2.18 -3.32
N LYS A 72 -12.26 2.06 -2.27
CA LYS A 72 -12.28 0.87 -1.39
C LYS A 72 -13.16 -0.27 -1.91
N LEU A 73 -14.05 0.03 -2.86
CA LEU A 73 -14.96 -0.96 -3.45
C LEU A 73 -14.36 -1.62 -4.69
N LEU A 74 -13.30 -1.03 -5.26
CA LEU A 74 -12.55 -1.62 -6.36
C LEU A 74 -11.75 -2.83 -5.87
N ASP A 75 -11.88 -3.94 -6.58
CA ASP A 75 -11.09 -5.14 -6.33
C ASP A 75 -9.67 -4.96 -6.87
N ARG A 76 -8.74 -4.64 -5.97
CA ARG A 76 -7.32 -4.42 -6.27
C ARG A 76 -6.64 -5.65 -6.87
N SER A 77 -7.15 -6.85 -6.60
CA SER A 77 -6.56 -8.09 -7.14
C SER A 77 -6.79 -8.26 -8.64
N LYS A 78 -7.75 -7.52 -9.20
CA LYS A 78 -8.10 -7.52 -10.63
C LYS A 78 -7.53 -6.33 -11.40
N ILE A 79 -6.82 -5.44 -10.70
CA ILE A 79 -6.22 -4.24 -11.29
C ILE A 79 -4.71 -4.45 -11.30
N ASP A 80 -4.12 -4.40 -12.50
CA ASP A 80 -2.68 -4.47 -12.66
C ASP A 80 -2.16 -3.28 -13.47
N ILE A 81 -0.84 -3.12 -13.51
CA ILE A 81 -0.14 -2.09 -14.26
C ILE A 81 0.49 -2.72 -15.49
N ASP A 82 0.27 -2.15 -16.67
CA ASP A 82 0.94 -2.56 -17.89
C ASP A 82 2.40 -2.05 -17.97
N GLU A 83 3.11 -2.38 -19.05
CA GLU A 83 4.48 -1.90 -19.29
C GLU A 83 4.57 -0.37 -19.47
N SER A 84 3.45 0.29 -19.76
CA SER A 84 3.33 1.74 -19.96
C SER A 84 3.10 2.51 -18.65
N GLY A 85 2.74 1.81 -17.57
CA GLY A 85 2.38 2.44 -16.30
C GLY A 85 0.89 2.79 -16.16
N ASP A 86 0.02 2.19 -16.99
CA ASP A 86 -1.41 2.38 -16.99
C ASP A 86 -2.16 1.20 -16.36
N LEU A 87 -3.33 1.49 -15.78
CA LEU A 87 -4.13 0.51 -15.06
C LEU A 87 -4.97 -0.34 -16.02
N VAL A 88 -4.73 -1.64 -16.04
CA VAL A 88 -5.53 -2.62 -16.78
C VAL A 88 -6.60 -3.19 -15.87
N GLY A 89 -7.85 -3.28 -16.35
CA GLY A 89 -9.00 -3.80 -15.59
C GLY A 89 -9.67 -2.78 -14.65
N PHE A 90 -9.13 -1.55 -14.55
CA PHE A 90 -9.73 -0.48 -13.75
C PHE A 90 -11.10 -0.05 -14.27
N ASP A 91 -11.24 0.13 -15.60
CA ASP A 91 -12.48 0.63 -16.19
C ASP A 91 -13.65 -0.35 -15.99
N ASP A 92 -13.41 -1.64 -16.20
CA ASP A 92 -14.39 -2.72 -15.95
C ASP A 92 -14.83 -2.74 -14.48
N GLN A 93 -13.89 -2.60 -13.55
CA GLN A 93 -14.18 -2.53 -12.12
C GLN A 93 -14.96 -1.27 -11.77
N LEU A 94 -14.64 -0.13 -12.38
CA LEU A 94 -15.33 1.13 -12.16
C LEU A 94 -16.78 1.05 -12.67
N GLU A 95 -17.03 0.43 -13.82
CA GLU A 95 -18.39 0.20 -14.35
C GLU A 95 -19.20 -0.74 -13.45
N GLN A 96 -18.57 -1.80 -12.94
CA GLN A 96 -19.22 -2.70 -11.99
C GLN A 96 -19.62 -1.95 -10.71
N VAL A 97 -18.71 -1.16 -10.12
CA VAL A 97 -19.00 -0.38 -8.93
C VAL A 97 -20.06 0.71 -9.19
N LYS A 98 -20.07 1.32 -10.38
CA LYS A 98 -21.13 2.26 -10.79
C LYS A 98 -22.50 1.59 -10.87
N THR A 99 -22.55 0.34 -11.31
CA THR A 99 -23.78 -0.45 -11.40
C THR A 99 -24.27 -0.87 -10.03
N ASP A 100 -23.38 -1.45 -9.22
CA ASP A 100 -23.71 -1.99 -7.90
C ASP A 100 -23.99 -0.90 -6.86
N PHE A 101 -23.33 0.26 -6.99
CA PHE A 101 -23.38 1.37 -6.03
C PHE A 101 -23.64 2.72 -6.71
N ALA A 102 -24.64 2.78 -7.59
CA ALA A 102 -25.02 4.02 -8.28
C ALA A 102 -25.25 5.22 -7.34
N GLU A 103 -25.72 4.98 -6.11
CA GLU A 103 -25.91 6.01 -5.08
C GLU A 103 -24.62 6.78 -4.73
N LEU A 104 -23.45 6.15 -4.82
CA LEU A 104 -22.16 6.79 -4.52
C LEU A 104 -21.73 7.79 -5.59
N PHE A 105 -22.32 7.70 -6.79
CA PHE A 105 -22.04 8.56 -7.94
C PHE A 105 -23.13 9.61 -8.16
N GLN A 106 -24.28 9.46 -7.52
CA GLN A 106 -25.32 10.49 -7.54
C GLN A 106 -24.90 11.64 -6.61
N VAL A 107 -24.71 12.82 -7.20
CA VAL A 107 -24.55 14.05 -6.42
C VAL A 107 -25.88 14.30 -5.70
N GLN A 108 -25.95 13.97 -4.41
CA GLN A 108 -27.02 14.51 -3.57
C GLN A 108 -26.93 16.03 -3.68
N LYS A 109 -27.90 16.63 -4.39
CA LYS A 109 -28.12 18.07 -4.36
C LYS A 109 -28.50 18.43 -2.94
N VAL A 110 -27.51 18.72 -2.10
CA VAL A 110 -27.73 19.48 -0.89
C VAL A 110 -28.39 20.78 -1.32
N PRO A 111 -29.56 21.14 -0.75
CA PRO A 111 -30.17 22.43 -1.02
C PRO A 111 -29.10 23.51 -0.83
N SER A 112 -28.91 24.35 -1.84
CA SER A 112 -28.04 25.51 -1.73
C SER A 112 -28.70 26.50 -0.77
N ILE A 113 -28.56 26.26 0.53
CA ILE A 113 -28.89 27.25 1.53
C ILE A 113 -27.82 28.33 1.36
N ASP A 114 -28.26 29.50 0.88
CA ASP A 114 -27.39 30.67 0.79
C ASP A 114 -26.77 30.91 2.17
N ALA A 115 -25.48 31.25 2.23
CA ALA A 115 -24.81 31.50 3.52
C ALA A 115 -25.51 32.63 4.32
N ALA A 116 -26.27 33.49 3.63
CA ALA A 116 -27.14 34.50 4.20
C ALA A 116 -28.41 33.95 4.89
N GLU A 117 -28.88 32.75 4.52
CA GLU A 117 -30.06 32.10 5.11
C GLU A 117 -29.74 31.12 6.25
N LYS A 118 -28.45 30.95 6.57
CA LYS A 118 -28.04 30.07 7.66
C LYS A 118 -28.67 30.57 8.98
N PRO A 119 -29.59 29.82 9.61
CA PRO A 119 -30.19 30.26 10.86
C PRO A 119 -29.08 30.41 11.89
N VAL A 120 -28.92 31.63 12.43
CA VAL A 120 -27.97 31.92 13.50
C VAL A 120 -28.25 30.92 14.62
N ALA A 121 -27.27 30.06 14.90
CA ALA A 121 -27.38 29.07 15.96
C ALA A 121 -27.70 29.82 17.26
N LYS A 122 -28.93 29.65 17.78
CA LYS A 122 -29.34 30.27 19.03
C LYS A 122 -28.36 29.80 20.11
N ARG A 123 -27.59 30.74 20.64
CA ARG A 123 -26.58 30.46 21.66
C ARG A 123 -27.28 29.86 22.87
N ASN A 124 -26.96 28.61 23.21
CA ASN A 124 -27.46 28.00 24.44
C ASN A 124 -26.83 28.76 25.61
N LEU A 125 -27.65 29.47 26.39
CA LEU A 125 -27.19 30.19 27.58
C LEU A 125 -26.56 29.21 28.57
N SER A 126 -25.43 29.63 29.13
CA SER A 126 -24.73 28.87 30.18
C SER A 126 -25.61 28.76 31.43
N SER A 127 -25.37 27.75 32.26
CA SER A 127 -26.11 27.51 33.51
C SER A 127 -26.14 28.74 34.42
N ALA A 128 -25.06 29.54 34.44
CA ALA A 128 -24.99 30.79 35.19
C ALA A 128 -25.90 31.89 34.61
N GLU A 129 -25.99 32.01 33.28
CA GLU A 129 -26.85 32.99 32.61
C GLU A 129 -28.34 32.66 32.79
N LYS A 130 -28.70 31.36 32.84
CA LYS A 130 -30.08 30.92 33.11
C LYS A 130 -30.55 31.27 34.52
N LEU A 131 -29.67 31.18 35.52
CA LEU A 131 -29.97 31.53 36.91
C LEU A 131 -30.22 33.04 37.09
N ILE A 132 -29.48 33.88 36.36
CA ILE A 132 -29.64 35.35 36.41
C ILE A 132 -30.93 35.80 35.72
N GLN A 133 -31.39 35.10 34.67
CA GLN A 133 -32.67 35.42 34.03
C GLN A 133 -33.89 35.06 34.88
N ASN A 134 -33.82 34.01 35.70
CA ASN A 134 -34.92 33.57 36.56
C ASN A 134 -35.06 34.38 37.87
N THR A 135 -34.18 35.36 38.10
CA THR A 135 -34.14 36.16 39.34
C THR A 135 -34.50 37.64 39.12
N ARG A 136 -35.09 37.98 37.96
CA ARG A 136 -35.82 39.24 37.73
C ARG A 136 -37.31 38.96 37.62
#